data_AF-A0A9X1FRK6-F1
#
_entry.id   AF-A0A9X1FRK6-F1
#
_cell.length_a   1.000
_cell.length_b   1.000
_cell.length_c   1.000
_cell.angle_alpha   90.00
_cell.angle_beta   90.00
_cell.angle_gamma   90.00
#
_symmetry.space_group_name_H-M   'P 1'
#
loop_
_entity.id
_entity.type
_entity.pdbx_description
1 polymer ?
#
loop_
_entity_poly.entity_id
_entity_poly.type
_entity_poly.pdbx_seq_one_letter_code
_entity_poly.pdbx_strand_id
1 'polypeptide(L)'
;MASKQETGKTAASDTPLNAFSQLQKAGMGNMLGASAAWVEALGDMGAEFASFLAERIKEDVQTQHEMMHCKNVTEFQHIQAQFVQKAMDQYQAETGKLVEMGTKAFQKAAEDKQT
;
A
#
# COMPACT_ATOMS: atom_id res chain seq x y z
N MET A 1 67.09 7.94 -35.90
CA MET A 1 66.71 8.68 -34.68
C MET A 1 65.20 8.87 -34.69
N ALA A 2 64.54 8.61 -33.55
CA ALA A 2 63.14 8.89 -33.15
C ALA A 2 62.01 8.32 -34.06
N SER A 3 61.28 7.24 -33.72
CA SER A 3 60.36 7.00 -32.59
C SER A 3 59.48 8.22 -32.23
N LYS A 4 58.17 8.16 -32.49
CA LYS A 4 57.16 7.87 -31.47
C LYS A 4 55.75 7.74 -32.05
N GLN A 5 55.18 6.57 -31.84
CA GLN A 5 53.76 6.26 -31.86
C GLN A 5 53.11 7.06 -30.72
N GLU A 6 52.27 8.07 -30.99
CA GLU A 6 51.40 8.65 -29.97
C GLU A 6 50.09 7.85 -29.91
N THR A 7 50.22 6.67 -29.32
CA THR A 7 49.14 6.03 -28.60
C THR A 7 49.08 6.65 -27.22
N GLY A 8 47.90 7.16 -26.84
CA GLY A 8 47.46 7.21 -25.44
C GLY A 8 47.43 8.59 -24.80
N LYS A 9 46.22 9.16 -24.72
CA LYS A 9 45.66 9.60 -23.43
C LYS A 9 44.13 9.71 -23.51
N THR A 10 43.47 8.58 -23.55
CA THR A 10 42.06 8.50 -23.14
C THR A 10 41.97 7.40 -22.10
N ALA A 11 41.23 7.66 -21.03
CA ALA A 11 40.90 6.75 -19.94
C ALA A 11 42.01 6.51 -18.90
N ALA A 12 41.89 7.19 -17.74
CA ALA A 12 42.28 6.61 -16.45
C ALA A 12 41.70 7.32 -15.21
N SER A 13 41.22 8.57 -15.29
CA SER A 13 40.84 9.32 -14.08
C SER A 13 39.34 9.48 -13.80
N ASP A 14 38.46 9.36 -14.79
CA ASP A 14 37.03 9.70 -14.60
C ASP A 14 36.09 8.50 -14.45
N THR A 15 36.55 7.29 -14.78
CA THR A 15 35.70 6.09 -14.82
C THR A 15 35.24 5.60 -13.44
N PRO A 16 36.10 5.52 -12.41
CA PRO A 16 35.69 4.99 -11.10
C PRO A 16 34.76 5.93 -10.34
N LEU A 17 35.02 7.25 -10.40
CA LEU A 17 34.19 8.27 -9.74
C LEU A 17 32.82 8.40 -10.41
N ASN A 18 32.75 8.31 -11.74
CA ASN A 18 31.47 8.36 -12.45
C ASN A 18 30.64 7.10 -12.19
N ALA A 19 31.27 5.91 -12.20
CA ALA A 19 30.62 4.65 -11.84
C ALA A 19 30.09 4.65 -10.40
N PHE A 20 30.88 5.15 -9.44
CA PHE A 20 30.44 5.31 -8.05
C PHE A 20 29.28 6.30 -7.93
N SER A 21 29.32 7.43 -8.65
CA SER A 21 28.24 8.42 -8.63
C SER A 21 26.93 7.89 -9.24
N GLN A 22 27.02 7.04 -10.27
CA GLN A 22 25.86 6.39 -10.88
C GLN A 22 25.27 5.32 -9.95
N LEU A 23 26.12 4.53 -9.28
CA LEU A 23 25.68 3.55 -8.29
C LEU A 23 25.01 4.24 -7.08
N GLN A 24 25.57 5.37 -6.63
CA GLN A 24 24.99 6.16 -5.53
C GLN A 24 23.64 6.78 -5.95
N LYS A 25 23.53 7.33 -7.17
CA LYS A 25 22.26 7.87 -7.69
C LYS A 25 21.21 6.79 -7.89
N ALA A 26 21.57 5.64 -8.46
CA ALA A 26 20.68 4.51 -8.63
C ALA A 26 20.22 3.93 -7.28
N GLY A 27 21.16 3.74 -6.33
CA GLY A 27 20.85 3.23 -5.00
C GLY A 27 20.00 4.18 -4.16
N MET A 28 20.29 5.48 -4.20
CA MET A 28 19.52 6.50 -3.47
C MET A 28 18.15 6.76 -4.11
N GLY A 29 18.08 6.81 -5.44
CA GLY A 29 16.83 6.99 -6.19
C GLY A 29 15.86 5.83 -5.97
N ASN A 30 16.37 4.60 -6.05
CA ASN A 30 15.59 3.39 -5.79
C ASN A 30 15.08 3.31 -4.34
N MET A 31 15.94 3.67 -3.36
CA MET A 31 15.53 3.71 -1.95
C MET A 31 14.45 4.76 -1.67
N LEU A 32 14.57 5.95 -2.27
CA LEU A 32 13.59 7.04 -2.09
C LEU A 32 12.26 6.71 -2.79
N GLY A 33 12.28 6.15 -4.01
CA GLY A 33 11.07 5.73 -4.73
C GLY A 33 10.27 4.66 -3.99
N ALA A 34 10.94 3.59 -3.55
CA ALA A 34 10.32 2.56 -2.72
C ALA A 34 9.75 3.11 -1.40
N SER A 35 10.39 4.14 -0.81
CA SER A 35 9.87 4.79 0.40
C SER A 35 8.61 5.62 0.15
N ALA A 36 8.50 6.29 -0.99
CA ALA A 36 7.33 7.09 -1.35
C ALA A 36 6.12 6.19 -1.68
N ALA A 37 6.31 5.14 -2.48
CA ALA A 37 5.26 4.18 -2.81
C ALA A 37 4.71 3.48 -1.56
N TRP A 38 5.57 3.19 -0.58
CA TRP A 38 5.15 2.62 0.71
C TRP A 38 4.32 3.60 1.54
N VAL A 39 4.70 4.89 1.59
CA VAL A 39 3.94 5.92 2.32
C VAL A 39 2.58 6.16 1.67
N GLU A 40 2.51 6.21 0.33
CA GLU A 40 1.26 6.33 -0.43
C GLU A 40 0.32 5.16 -0.11
N ALA A 41 0.83 3.92 -0.18
CA ALA A 41 0.05 2.73 0.14
C ALA A 41 -0.49 2.71 1.57
N LEU A 42 0.32 3.13 2.56
CA LEU A 42 -0.14 3.27 3.94
C LEU A 42 -1.26 4.32 4.07
N GLY A 43 -1.15 5.43 3.33
CA GLY A 43 -2.19 6.44 3.26
C GLY A 43 -3.51 5.88 2.71
N ASP A 44 -3.45 5.18 1.58
CA ASP A 44 -4.62 4.57 0.95
C ASP A 44 -5.27 3.52 1.85
N MET A 45 -4.48 2.63 2.46
CA MET A 45 -4.97 1.63 3.42
C MET A 45 -5.62 2.29 4.64
N GLY A 46 -5.05 3.39 5.15
CA GLY A 46 -5.61 4.14 6.26
C GLY A 46 -6.95 4.80 5.91
N ALA A 47 -7.05 5.37 4.71
CA ALA A 47 -8.29 5.97 4.21
C ALA A 47 -9.40 4.92 4.03
N GLU A 48 -9.06 3.74 3.53
CA GLU A 48 -9.98 2.62 3.40
C GLU A 48 -10.48 2.16 4.77
N PHE A 49 -9.58 1.93 5.72
CA PHE A 49 -9.94 1.53 7.08
C PHE A 49 -10.86 2.54 7.76
N ALA A 50 -10.60 3.84 7.61
CA ALA A 50 -11.45 4.89 8.14
C ALA A 50 -12.86 4.88 7.50
N SER A 51 -12.94 4.61 6.20
CA SER A 51 -14.20 4.49 5.47
C SER A 51 -15.01 3.29 5.95
N PHE A 52 -14.36 2.13 6.10
CA PHE A 52 -14.96 0.92 6.66
C PHE A 52 -15.52 1.15 8.07
N LEU A 53 -14.76 1.82 8.95
CA LEU A 53 -15.23 2.15 10.29
C LEU A 53 -16.47 3.06 10.26
N ALA A 54 -16.48 4.08 9.39
CA ALA A 54 -17.62 4.97 9.25
C ALA A 54 -18.88 4.22 8.78
N GLU A 55 -18.75 3.30 7.82
CA GLU A 55 -19.84 2.43 7.40
C GLU A 55 -20.33 1.55 8.54
N ARG A 56 -19.42 0.96 9.33
CA ARG A 56 -19.83 0.05 10.40
C ARG A 56 -20.51 0.76 11.56
N ILE A 57 -20.12 1.99 11.87
CA ILE A 57 -20.85 2.85 12.82
C ILE A 57 -22.27 3.14 12.31
N LYS A 58 -22.43 3.43 11.02
CA LYS A 58 -23.75 3.67 10.43
C LYS A 58 -24.66 2.45 10.58
N GLU A 59 -24.14 1.27 10.33
CA GLU A 59 -24.86 -0.01 10.51
C GLU A 59 -25.26 -0.25 11.98
N ASP A 60 -24.41 0.12 12.94
CA ASP A 60 -24.73 0.04 14.38
C ASP A 60 -25.91 0.94 14.74
N VAL A 61 -25.90 2.18 14.24
CA VAL A 61 -26.98 3.15 14.50
C VAL A 61 -28.28 2.69 13.85
N GLN A 62 -28.23 2.19 12.62
CA GLN A 62 -29.40 1.65 11.92
C GLN A 62 -30.00 0.47 12.69
N THR A 63 -29.15 -0.45 13.14
CA THR A 63 -29.59 -1.62 13.91
C THR A 63 -30.23 -1.23 15.23
N GLN A 64 -29.63 -0.29 15.97
CA GLN A 64 -30.22 0.23 17.21
C GLN A 64 -31.57 0.89 16.96
N HIS A 65 -31.67 1.68 15.88
CA HIS A 65 -32.93 2.30 15.49
C HIS A 65 -34.00 1.25 15.20
N GLU A 66 -33.69 0.20 14.44
CA GLU A 66 -34.61 -0.90 14.15
C GLU A 66 -35.03 -1.63 15.43
N MET A 67 -34.07 -1.96 16.30
CA MET A 67 -34.33 -2.63 17.58
C MET A 67 -35.28 -1.85 18.49
N MET A 68 -35.22 -0.50 18.49
CA MET A 68 -36.15 0.34 19.27
C MET A 68 -37.59 0.32 18.75
N HIS A 69 -37.80 -0.09 17.49
CA HIS A 69 -39.13 -0.16 16.88
C HIS A 69 -39.75 -1.57 16.95
N CYS A 70 -39.00 -2.57 17.44
CA CYS A 70 -39.48 -3.93 17.59
C CYS A 70 -40.70 -4.02 18.52
N LYS A 71 -41.67 -4.84 18.13
CA LYS A 71 -42.89 -5.08 18.92
C LYS A 71 -42.81 -6.35 19.77
N ASN A 72 -41.84 -7.22 19.49
CA ASN A 72 -41.66 -8.49 20.17
C ASN A 72 -40.21 -8.99 20.09
N VAL A 73 -39.92 -10.02 20.89
CA VAL A 73 -38.57 -10.61 21.03
C VAL A 73 -38.12 -11.34 19.76
N THR A 74 -39.03 -11.92 18.99
CA THR A 74 -38.69 -12.63 17.75
C THR A 74 -38.16 -11.67 16.68
N GLU A 75 -38.79 -10.50 16.53
CA GLU A 75 -38.33 -9.43 15.64
C GLU A 75 -36.94 -8.92 16.04
N PHE A 76 -36.73 -8.71 17.34
CA PHE A 76 -35.43 -8.32 17.88
C PHE A 76 -34.33 -9.36 17.57
N GLN A 77 -34.61 -10.66 17.80
CA GLN A 77 -33.67 -11.75 17.50
C GLN A 77 -33.34 -11.81 16.01
N HIS A 78 -34.32 -11.58 15.13
CA HIS A 78 -34.11 -11.55 13.69
C HIS A 78 -33.14 -10.43 13.29
N ILE A 79 -33.38 -9.20 13.76
CA ILE A 79 -32.51 -8.04 13.49
C ILE A 79 -31.10 -8.29 14.03
N GLN A 80 -30.97 -8.85 15.23
CA GLN A 80 -29.66 -9.18 15.80
C GLN A 80 -28.91 -10.22 14.95
N ALA A 81 -29.59 -11.27 14.49
CA ALA A 81 -28.97 -12.28 13.63
C ALA A 81 -28.50 -11.69 12.30
N GLN A 82 -29.33 -10.85 11.67
CA GLN A 82 -28.97 -10.14 10.44
C GLN A 82 -27.77 -9.22 10.64
N PHE A 83 -27.72 -8.48 11.75
CA PHE A 83 -26.60 -7.62 12.09
C PHE A 83 -25.28 -8.37 12.23
N VAL A 84 -25.29 -9.52 12.92
CA VAL A 84 -24.10 -10.37 13.08
C VAL A 84 -23.66 -10.93 11.73
N GLN A 85 -24.58 -11.47 10.94
CA GLN A 85 -24.26 -11.99 9.61
C GLN A 85 -23.63 -10.90 8.74
N LYS A 86 -24.25 -9.72 8.68
CA LYS A 86 -23.76 -8.57 7.91
C LYS A 86 -22.38 -8.13 8.37
N ALA A 87 -22.13 -8.11 9.68
CA ALA A 87 -20.81 -7.80 10.22
C ALA A 87 -19.76 -8.79 9.72
N MET A 88 -20.03 -10.10 9.79
CA MET A 88 -19.11 -11.13 9.31
C MET A 88 -18.78 -10.94 7.81
N ASP A 89 -19.81 -10.74 6.98
CA ASP A 89 -19.65 -10.54 5.55
C ASP A 89 -18.79 -9.30 5.24
N GLN A 90 -19.06 -8.20 5.94
CA GLN A 90 -18.31 -6.94 5.78
C GLN A 90 -16.86 -7.07 6.24
N TYR A 91 -16.59 -7.68 7.40
CA TYR A 91 -15.21 -7.88 7.88
C TYR A 91 -14.41 -8.80 6.96
N GLN A 92 -15.04 -9.85 6.44
CA GLN A 92 -14.39 -10.75 5.49
C GLN A 92 -14.03 -10.01 4.19
N ALA A 93 -14.97 -9.24 3.63
CA ALA A 93 -14.74 -8.46 2.43
C ALA A 93 -13.62 -7.42 2.63
N GLU A 94 -13.68 -6.67 3.72
CA GLU A 94 -12.69 -5.65 4.06
C GLU A 94 -11.29 -6.24 4.25
N THR A 95 -11.19 -7.37 4.96
CA THR A 95 -9.91 -8.06 5.13
C THR A 95 -9.33 -8.48 3.78
N GLY A 96 -10.14 -9.02 2.88
CA GLY A 96 -9.72 -9.36 1.52
C GLY A 96 -9.18 -8.15 0.76
N LYS A 97 -9.89 -7.02 0.84
CA LYS A 97 -9.50 -5.76 0.20
C LYS A 97 -8.17 -5.23 0.73
N LEU A 98 -7.97 -5.22 2.05
CA LEU A 98 -6.72 -4.77 2.68
C LEU A 98 -5.53 -5.66 2.29
N VAL A 99 -5.73 -6.99 2.20
CA VAL A 99 -4.69 -7.93 1.73
C VAL A 99 -4.33 -7.66 0.27
N GLU A 100 -5.33 -7.38 -0.58
CA GLU A 100 -5.10 -7.04 -1.98
C GLU A 100 -4.32 -5.71 -2.11
N MET A 101 -4.72 -4.68 -1.37
CA MET A 101 -4.03 -3.39 -1.32
C MET A 101 -2.57 -3.55 -0.85
N GLY A 102 -2.35 -4.28 0.23
CA GLY A 102 -0.99 -4.56 0.73
C GLY A 102 -0.14 -5.32 -0.28
N THR A 103 -0.71 -6.33 -0.95
CA THR A 103 0.00 -7.09 -1.99
C THR A 103 0.40 -6.20 -3.17
N LYS A 104 -0.51 -5.34 -3.65
CA LYS A 104 -0.23 -4.37 -4.72
C LYS A 104 0.86 -3.38 -4.32
N ALA A 105 0.83 -2.89 -3.07
CA ALA A 105 1.85 -2.00 -2.55
C ALA A 105 3.24 -2.65 -2.56
N PHE A 106 3.34 -3.91 -2.14
CA PHE A 106 4.60 -4.67 -2.19
C PHE A 106 5.09 -4.92 -3.63
N GLN A 107 4.18 -5.23 -4.56
CA GLN A 107 4.53 -5.41 -5.97
C GLN A 107 5.07 -4.11 -6.58
N LYS A 108 4.37 -2.99 -6.39
CA LYS A 108 4.81 -1.66 -6.86
C LYS A 108 6.20 -1.29 -6.30
N ALA A 109 6.42 -1.51 -5.01
CA ALA A 109 7.72 -1.26 -4.38
C ALA A 109 8.84 -2.20 -4.87
N ALA A 110 8.51 -3.38 -5.42
CA ALA A 110 9.46 -4.30 -6.02
C ALA A 110 9.75 -3.98 -7.51
N GLU A 111 8.76 -3.47 -8.24
CA GLU A 111 8.90 -3.00 -9.63
C GLU A 111 9.77 -1.74 -9.70
N ASP A 112 9.53 -0.77 -8.81
CA ASP A 112 10.36 0.45 -8.69
C ASP A 112 11.83 0.13 -8.36
N LYS A 113 12.12 -1.08 -7.85
CA LYS A 113 13.48 -1.55 -7.59
C LYS A 113 14.24 -2.07 -8.82
N GLN A 114 13.54 -2.40 -9.91
CA GLN A 114 14.14 -2.97 -11.12
C GLN A 114 14.44 -1.95 -12.22
N THR A 115 13.83 -0.76 -12.17
CA THR A 115 14.13 0.40 -13.04
C THR A 115 15.21 1.30 -12.46
#